data_AF-A0A813F017-F1
#
_entry.id   AF-A0A813F017-F1
#
_cell.length_a   1.000
_cell.length_b   1.000
_cell.length_c   1.000
_cell.angle_alpha   90.00
_cell.angle_beta   90.00
_cell.angle_gamma   90.00
#
_symmetry.space_group_name_H-M   'P 1'
#
loop_
_entity.id
_entity.type
_entity.pdbx_description
1 polymer ?
#
loop_
_entity_poly.entity_id
_entity_poly.type
_entity_poly.pdbx_seq_one_letter_code
_entity_poly.pdbx_strand_id
1 'polypeptide(L)'
;MDANEAASDHADAVDQPFAYVVSLGSRCVVARFLRDQGLRNFAGPFDWVYSSAAMIRHCLKEDLKTFLDPDCIVPAGKAVGHSFYGKMLGRRVVFPHHKPDEEEDRNHFLRSAKRLRQVLASPERKLFVLAHLVKSRKDLERLKAEEGPQKGSPPESSGVLELERLFQDLKQLSVENFELLAVHIVESSAQRGSAQMPSLGPPRLLRDSGPGRERLLVHEMHCRGDCTGIYFKVEEDESALRSIIVGTGNARRRFNLLPDPLPPHRGCPDGRRKKKMGDVPPAGSDRASAGGGGSSGSRTSFKAKFKSLVANAEAEPQIANAASGNQAAEVLSKVRRRIVSKRPMEPSDGGNDLETSMRPKRQQLAHEVEAPVFVEDSLDPLDSSEAVGEDASDDDRVLRQIAELGQDGEVDIELELEQLAADSEEALQLAVASARAEAVSAASSLSPFDGALRMALEASVVDFEADARRRREADLGQRALDALGVRNGSNGFVAPVVPGTSPPAAAADDLTLQRRGQLMQLGFSSQKSEEAARRCSTVEACVEWI
;
A
#
# COMPACT_ATOMS: atom_id res chain seq x y z
N MET A 1 22.62 52.19 9.42
CA MET A 1 22.33 50.75 9.41
C MET A 1 22.82 50.26 8.07
N ASP A 2 23.98 49.62 8.08
CA ASP A 2 24.80 49.40 6.90
C ASP A 2 24.27 48.19 6.12
N ALA A 3 24.21 48.30 4.79
CA ALA A 3 23.74 47.24 3.90
C ALA A 3 24.52 45.91 4.03
N ASN A 4 25.68 45.91 4.70
CA ASN A 4 26.47 44.72 4.99
C ASN A 4 25.92 43.88 6.16
N GLU A 5 25.18 44.46 7.11
CA GLU A 5 24.66 43.73 8.27
C GLU A 5 23.43 42.88 7.88
N ALA A 6 22.63 43.36 6.93
CA ALA A 6 21.49 42.61 6.41
C ALA A 6 21.88 41.37 5.56
N ALA A 7 23.11 41.32 5.02
CA ALA A 7 23.57 40.22 4.19
C ALA A 7 24.05 39.01 5.02
N SER A 8 24.58 39.20 6.23
CA SER A 8 25.04 38.08 7.08
C SER A 8 23.89 37.27 7.66
N ASP A 9 22.81 37.94 8.09
CA ASP A 9 21.65 37.27 8.72
C ASP A 9 20.93 36.29 7.77
N HIS A 10 21.02 36.51 6.45
CA HIS A 10 20.40 35.63 5.46
C HIS A 10 21.18 34.34 5.22
N ALA A 11 22.52 34.36 5.32
CA ALA A 11 23.34 33.18 5.10
C ALA A 11 23.14 32.15 6.22
N ASP A 12 23.04 32.61 7.47
CA ASP A 12 22.92 31.74 8.63
C ASP A 12 21.56 31.03 8.71
N ALA A 13 20.49 31.66 8.23
CA ALA A 13 19.16 31.09 8.27
C ALA A 13 19.01 29.81 7.43
N VAL A 14 19.70 29.72 6.30
CA VAL A 14 19.56 28.58 5.36
C VAL A 14 20.18 27.29 5.93
N ASP A 15 21.22 27.43 6.77
CA ASP A 15 21.98 26.29 7.30
C ASP A 15 21.36 25.71 8.59
N GLN A 16 20.45 26.40 9.28
CA GLN A 16 19.87 25.91 10.54
C GLN A 16 19.20 24.53 10.40
N PRO A 17 19.39 23.59 11.33
CA PRO A 17 18.74 22.28 11.24
C PRO A 17 17.21 22.41 11.40
N PHE A 18 16.46 21.55 10.70
CA PHE A 18 15.01 21.46 10.88
C PHE A 18 14.68 20.85 12.25
N ALA A 19 13.86 21.57 13.02
CA ALA A 19 13.33 21.14 14.30
C ALA A 19 12.02 20.34 14.16
N TYR A 20 11.25 20.65 13.12
CA TYR A 20 9.98 19.99 12.82
C TYR A 20 9.92 19.56 11.36
N VAL A 21 9.36 18.37 11.12
CA VAL A 21 9.01 17.89 9.78
C VAL A 21 7.58 17.41 9.81
N VAL A 22 6.74 17.98 8.95
CA VAL A 22 5.30 17.74 8.92
C VAL A 22 4.90 17.33 7.51
N SER A 23 4.28 16.16 7.38
CA SER A 23 3.60 15.79 6.15
C SER A 23 2.31 16.60 6.06
N LEU A 24 2.15 17.35 4.97
CA LEU A 24 0.88 17.97 4.60
C LEU A 24 0.04 17.05 3.71
N GLY A 25 0.65 15.99 3.20
CA GLY A 25 -0.01 14.92 2.46
C GLY A 25 -0.58 15.35 1.09
N SER A 26 -0.60 14.37 0.20
CA SER A 26 -1.83 14.02 -0.55
C SER A 26 -2.11 12.52 -0.47
N ARG A 27 -1.11 11.75 -0.02
CA ARG A 27 -1.08 10.29 0.09
C ARG A 27 -0.23 9.90 1.30
N CYS A 28 -0.42 8.67 1.74
CA CYS A 28 0.21 8.07 2.91
C CYS A 28 1.73 7.87 2.77
N VAL A 29 2.26 7.83 1.56
CA VAL A 29 3.69 7.58 1.27
C VAL A 29 4.62 8.56 1.99
N VAL A 30 4.27 9.84 2.09
CA VAL A 30 5.10 10.85 2.78
C VAL A 30 5.14 10.58 4.27
N ALA A 31 3.98 10.36 4.88
CA ALA A 31 3.87 10.06 6.30
C ALA A 31 4.66 8.79 6.66
N ARG A 32 4.48 7.73 5.88
CA ARG A 32 5.23 6.47 5.99
C ARG A 32 6.73 6.70 5.85
N PHE A 33 7.16 7.37 4.78
CA PHE A 33 8.56 7.65 4.50
C PHE A 33 9.22 8.42 5.63
N LEU A 34 8.62 9.53 6.09
CA LEU A 34 9.16 10.36 7.17
C LEU A 34 9.31 9.58 8.48
N ARG A 35 8.33 8.72 8.82
CA ARG A 35 8.41 7.83 9.98
C ARG A 35 9.57 6.85 9.84
N ASP A 36 9.65 6.16 8.71
CA ASP A 36 10.64 5.11 8.48
C ASP A 36 12.07 5.66 8.44
N GLN A 37 12.23 6.92 8.04
CA GLN A 37 13.52 7.63 8.08
C GLN A 37 13.84 8.29 9.43
N GLY A 38 12.96 8.18 10.44
CA GLY A 38 13.13 8.88 11.70
C GLY A 38 13.18 10.41 11.55
N LEU A 39 12.56 10.94 10.48
CA LEU A 39 12.56 12.37 10.16
C LEU A 39 11.42 13.12 10.84
N ARG A 40 10.57 12.44 11.63
CA ARG A 40 9.48 13.07 12.38
C ARG A 40 9.31 12.45 13.76
N ASN A 41 8.87 13.26 14.72
CA ASN A 41 8.63 12.85 16.10
C ASN A 41 7.15 12.72 16.48
N PHE A 42 6.23 13.10 15.58
CA PHE A 42 4.79 13.00 15.80
C PHE A 42 4.05 12.84 14.46
N ALA A 43 2.78 12.45 14.55
CA ALA A 43 1.88 12.41 13.40
C ALA A 43 1.11 13.74 13.26
N GLY A 44 1.02 14.24 12.03
CA GLY A 44 0.25 15.43 11.65
C GLY A 44 -1.22 15.10 11.30
N PRO A 45 -2.10 16.11 11.15
CA PRO A 45 -3.51 15.87 10.85
C PRO A 45 -3.74 15.36 9.42
N PHE A 46 -2.76 15.53 8.53
CA PHE A 46 -2.80 15.06 7.15
C PHE A 46 -1.99 13.77 6.94
N ASP A 47 -1.53 13.15 8.03
CA ASP A 47 -0.98 11.82 7.95
C ASP A 47 -2.10 10.83 7.68
N TRP A 48 -1.90 9.94 6.72
CA TRP A 48 -2.88 8.89 6.39
C TRP A 48 -4.23 9.43 5.89
N VAL A 49 -4.24 10.66 5.38
CA VAL A 49 -5.40 11.33 4.78
C VAL A 49 -5.10 11.60 3.31
N TYR A 50 -6.10 11.44 2.45
CA TYR A 50 -6.04 12.01 1.11
C TYR A 50 -6.32 13.50 1.19
N SER A 51 -5.35 14.31 0.78
CA SER A 51 -5.42 15.77 0.81
C SER A 51 -4.90 16.37 -0.49
N SER A 52 -5.11 17.67 -0.67
CA SER A 52 -4.57 18.46 -1.77
C SER A 52 -4.13 19.81 -1.22
N ALA A 53 -3.32 20.55 -1.98
CA ALA A 53 -2.93 21.91 -1.60
C ALA A 53 -4.18 22.78 -1.29
N ALA A 54 -5.21 22.71 -2.15
CA ALA A 54 -6.48 23.43 -1.95
C ALA A 54 -7.20 23.03 -0.64
N MET A 55 -7.27 21.73 -0.32
CA MET A 55 -7.84 21.26 0.94
C MET A 55 -7.06 21.77 2.15
N ILE A 56 -5.73 21.69 2.11
CA ILE A 56 -4.87 22.13 3.21
C ILE A 56 -5.07 23.63 3.45
N ARG A 57 -5.09 24.44 2.39
CA ARG A 57 -5.38 25.88 2.48
C ARG A 57 -6.71 26.16 3.18
N HIS A 58 -7.77 25.45 2.78
CA HIS A 58 -9.07 25.57 3.44
C HIS A 58 -9.00 25.17 4.92
N CYS A 59 -8.35 24.05 5.24
CA CYS A 59 -8.13 23.61 6.62
C CYS A 59 -7.37 24.66 7.43
N LEU A 60 -6.32 25.27 6.88
CA LEU A 60 -5.54 26.30 7.56
C LEU A 60 -6.37 27.57 7.81
N LYS A 61 -7.15 27.99 6.81
CA LYS A 61 -8.03 29.16 6.91
C LYS A 61 -9.12 29.00 7.97
N GLU A 62 -9.73 27.82 8.04
CA GLU A 62 -10.82 27.51 8.98
C GLU A 62 -10.32 26.90 10.30
N ASP A 63 -9.02 26.95 10.57
CA ASP A 63 -8.40 26.34 11.76
C ASP A 63 -8.84 24.87 12.00
N LEU A 64 -8.90 24.10 10.92
CA LEU A 64 -9.34 22.71 10.84
C LEU A 64 -10.77 22.44 11.32
N LYS A 65 -11.62 23.47 11.51
CA LYS A 65 -13.00 23.31 12.01
C LYS A 65 -13.81 22.36 11.13
N THR A 66 -13.92 22.65 9.84
CA THR A 66 -14.66 21.80 8.89
C THR A 66 -14.05 20.40 8.78
N PHE A 67 -12.73 20.25 8.93
CA PHE A 67 -12.04 18.96 8.86
C PHE A 67 -12.33 18.05 10.05
N LEU A 68 -12.62 18.64 11.20
CA LEU A 68 -12.91 17.93 12.45
C LEU A 68 -14.41 17.86 12.74
N ASP A 69 -15.25 18.36 11.83
CA ASP A 69 -16.70 18.43 11.98
C ASP A 69 -17.32 17.03 11.79
N PRO A 70 -17.92 16.42 12.83
CA PRO A 70 -18.55 15.11 12.74
C PRO A 70 -19.67 15.06 11.69
N ASP A 71 -20.38 16.16 11.46
CA ASP A 71 -21.48 16.21 10.49
C ASP A 71 -20.98 16.18 9.04
N CYS A 72 -19.69 16.46 8.85
CA CYS A 72 -19.03 16.33 7.56
C CYS A 72 -18.45 14.93 7.31
N ILE A 73 -18.38 14.06 8.31
CA ILE A 73 -17.84 12.70 8.19
C ILE A 73 -18.94 11.78 7.63
N VAL A 74 -18.65 11.08 6.54
CA VAL A 74 -19.64 10.23 5.85
C VAL A 74 -19.07 8.85 5.55
N PRO A 75 -19.88 7.78 5.58
CA PRO A 75 -19.42 6.44 5.16
C PRO A 75 -18.94 6.42 3.70
N ALA A 76 -17.87 5.67 3.41
CA ALA A 76 -17.33 5.49 2.07
C ALA A 76 -16.80 4.06 1.89
N GLY A 77 -17.71 3.07 1.90
CA GLY A 77 -17.35 1.65 1.87
C GLY A 77 -16.71 1.19 3.19
N LYS A 78 -15.57 0.48 3.12
CA LYS A 78 -14.78 0.13 4.31
C LYS A 78 -13.98 1.31 4.89
N ALA A 79 -13.88 2.40 4.15
CA ALA A 79 -13.17 3.61 4.55
C ALA A 79 -14.15 4.73 4.90
N VAL A 80 -13.60 5.88 5.31
CA VAL A 80 -14.41 7.04 5.70
C VAL A 80 -14.18 8.20 4.73
N GLY A 81 -15.27 8.81 4.32
CA GLY A 81 -15.32 9.97 3.45
C GLY A 81 -15.50 11.27 4.22
N HIS A 82 -15.57 12.36 3.45
CA HIS A 82 -15.89 13.69 3.98
C HIS A 82 -16.80 14.41 2.99
N SER A 83 -18.00 14.85 3.40
CA SER A 83 -19.02 15.41 2.51
C SER A 83 -18.55 16.67 1.77
N PHE A 84 -17.75 17.50 2.46
CA PHE A 84 -17.11 18.70 1.90
C PHE A 84 -15.83 18.38 1.11
N TYR A 85 -14.80 17.79 1.74
CA TYR A 85 -13.52 17.55 1.06
C TYR A 85 -13.54 16.45 0.03
N GLY A 86 -14.44 15.47 0.11
CA GLY A 86 -14.61 14.46 -0.94
C GLY A 86 -14.96 15.08 -2.28
N LYS A 87 -15.86 16.08 -2.29
CA LYS A 87 -16.17 16.88 -3.49
C LYS A 87 -14.98 17.68 -3.99
N MET A 88 -14.20 18.25 -3.06
CA MET A 88 -13.00 19.03 -3.39
C MET A 88 -11.90 18.15 -4.02
N LEU A 89 -11.79 16.91 -3.56
CA LEU A 89 -10.78 15.93 -3.96
C LEU A 89 -11.27 14.97 -5.05
N GLY A 90 -12.47 15.20 -5.60
CA GLY A 90 -13.09 14.34 -6.62
C GLY A 90 -13.18 12.88 -6.23
N ARG A 91 -13.33 12.56 -4.93
CA ARG A 91 -13.32 11.19 -4.41
C ARG A 91 -14.25 11.02 -3.21
N ARG A 92 -14.76 9.80 -3.03
CA ARG A 92 -15.59 9.47 -1.85
C ARG A 92 -14.75 9.28 -0.59
N VAL A 93 -13.65 8.56 -0.69
CA VAL A 93 -12.75 8.24 0.45
C VAL A 93 -11.80 9.39 0.73
N VAL A 94 -11.73 9.85 1.98
CA VAL A 94 -10.79 10.89 2.44
C VAL A 94 -9.86 10.33 3.52
N PHE A 95 -10.37 9.43 4.36
CA PHE A 95 -9.67 8.76 5.45
C PHE A 95 -9.55 7.26 5.13
N PRO A 96 -8.52 6.83 4.37
CA PRO A 96 -8.35 5.44 3.96
C PRO A 96 -8.01 4.47 5.10
N HIS A 97 -7.46 4.98 6.22
CA HIS A 97 -6.92 4.13 7.30
C HIS A 97 -7.46 4.46 8.69
N HIS A 98 -8.24 5.53 8.80
CA HIS A 98 -8.80 6.00 10.06
C HIS A 98 -10.30 6.18 9.94
N LYS A 99 -10.97 6.07 11.08
CA LYS A 99 -12.42 6.23 11.22
C LYS A 99 -12.74 7.40 12.15
N PRO A 100 -12.75 8.66 11.67
CA PRO A 100 -12.98 9.83 12.51
C PRO A 100 -14.33 9.86 13.25
N ASP A 101 -15.28 9.01 12.86
CA ASP A 101 -16.53 8.75 13.55
C ASP A 101 -16.34 7.95 14.86
N GLU A 102 -15.29 7.13 14.94
CA GLU A 102 -14.87 6.44 16.16
C GLU A 102 -14.13 7.40 17.10
N GLU A 103 -14.44 7.33 18.40
CA GLU A 103 -13.89 8.26 19.40
C GLU A 103 -12.34 8.26 19.47
N GLU A 104 -11.70 7.09 19.33
CA GLU A 104 -10.24 6.97 19.39
C GLU A 104 -9.55 7.73 18.25
N ASP A 105 -10.03 7.54 17.02
CA ASP A 105 -9.48 8.17 15.83
C ASP A 105 -9.88 9.65 15.75
N ARG A 106 -11.08 10.02 16.20
CA ARG A 106 -11.45 11.43 16.40
C ARG A 106 -10.48 12.13 17.35
N ASN A 107 -10.18 11.50 18.49
CA ASN A 107 -9.21 12.02 19.46
C ASN A 107 -7.80 12.09 18.88
N HIS A 108 -7.42 11.15 18.01
CA HIS A 108 -6.17 11.24 17.25
C HIS A 108 -6.13 12.52 16.40
N PHE A 109 -7.13 12.79 15.56
CA PHE A 109 -7.15 13.97 14.69
C PHE A 109 -7.23 15.28 15.49
N LEU A 110 -7.99 15.34 16.59
CA LEU A 110 -8.02 16.50 17.48
C LEU A 110 -6.63 16.82 18.05
N ARG A 111 -5.90 15.79 18.49
CA ARG A 111 -4.52 15.96 18.99
C ARG A 111 -3.57 16.36 17.87
N SER A 112 -3.64 15.73 16.72
CA SER A 112 -2.79 16.04 15.56
C SER A 112 -3.03 17.47 15.04
N ALA A 113 -4.28 17.95 15.03
CA ALA A 113 -4.59 19.35 14.74
C ALA A 113 -3.98 20.30 15.79
N LYS A 114 -4.08 19.97 17.08
CA LYS A 114 -3.45 20.75 18.15
C LYS A 114 -1.92 20.80 18.02
N ARG A 115 -1.27 19.69 17.64
CA ARG A 115 0.18 19.68 17.34
C ARG A 115 0.51 20.61 16.19
N LEU A 116 -0.24 20.54 15.09
CA LEU A 116 -0.01 21.40 13.94
C LEU A 116 -0.07 22.87 14.35
N ARG A 117 -1.07 23.29 15.13
CA ARG A 117 -1.16 24.67 15.65
C ARG A 117 0.08 25.08 16.44
N GLN A 118 0.57 24.23 17.34
CA GLN A 118 1.79 24.52 18.11
C GLN A 118 3.04 24.61 17.23
N VAL A 119 3.14 23.75 16.22
CA VAL A 119 4.25 23.78 15.25
C VAL A 119 4.18 25.04 14.41
N LEU A 120 3.02 25.41 13.89
CA LEU A 120 2.84 26.63 13.08
C LEU A 120 3.23 27.89 13.87
N ALA A 121 2.87 27.95 15.15
CA ALA A 121 3.20 29.06 16.05
C ALA A 121 4.65 29.07 16.58
N SER A 122 5.40 27.98 16.39
CA SER A 122 6.77 27.88 16.89
C SER A 122 7.73 28.71 16.03
N PRO A 123 8.76 29.38 16.60
CA PRO A 123 9.79 30.09 15.81
C PRO A 123 10.81 29.16 15.16
N GLU A 124 10.84 27.89 15.57
CA GLU A 124 11.81 26.90 15.15
C GLU A 124 11.68 26.53 13.67
N ARG A 125 12.74 25.99 13.07
CA ARG A 125 12.75 25.70 11.63
C ARG A 125 11.86 24.50 11.28
N LYS A 126 10.98 24.65 10.28
CA LYS A 126 9.96 23.65 9.89
C LYS A 126 10.15 23.20 8.44
N LEU A 127 10.02 21.90 8.18
CA LEU A 127 9.91 21.35 6.84
C LEU A 127 8.50 20.80 6.63
N PHE A 128 7.73 21.43 5.75
CA PHE A 128 6.45 20.91 5.29
C PHE A 128 6.64 20.11 4.02
N VAL A 129 6.19 18.85 3.99
CA VAL A 129 6.36 17.96 2.84
C VAL A 129 5.01 17.57 2.27
N LEU A 130 4.83 17.79 0.97
CA LEU A 130 3.65 17.38 0.22
C LEU A 130 4.11 16.57 -0.99
N ALA A 131 3.54 15.40 -1.23
CA ALA A 131 3.77 14.66 -2.45
C ALA A 131 2.45 14.38 -3.14
N HIS A 132 2.33 14.71 -4.42
CA HIS A 132 1.15 14.53 -5.25
C HIS A 132 1.42 13.48 -6.33
N LEU A 133 0.58 12.45 -6.40
CA LEU A 133 0.68 11.40 -7.42
C LEU A 133 0.04 11.87 -8.73
N VAL A 134 0.78 11.72 -9.82
CA VAL A 134 0.35 12.06 -11.18
C VAL A 134 0.19 10.75 -11.95
N LYS A 135 -1.07 10.27 -12.04
CA LYS A 135 -1.42 8.98 -12.66
C LYS A 135 -1.58 9.06 -14.17
N SER A 136 -1.83 10.24 -14.72
CA SER A 136 -2.09 10.41 -16.16
C SER A 136 -1.29 11.55 -16.78
N ARG A 137 -1.03 11.43 -18.09
CA ARG A 137 -0.37 12.50 -18.87
C ARG A 137 -1.18 13.80 -18.83
N LYS A 138 -2.51 13.69 -18.88
CA LYS A 138 -3.42 14.82 -18.81
C LYS A 138 -3.27 15.58 -17.49
N ASP A 139 -3.09 14.86 -16.39
CA ASP A 139 -2.85 15.50 -15.08
C ASP A 139 -1.48 16.15 -15.03
N LEU A 140 -0.45 15.54 -15.62
CA LEU A 140 0.87 16.16 -15.74
C LEU A 140 0.82 17.46 -16.56
N GLU A 141 0.11 17.45 -17.67
CA GLU A 141 -0.10 18.64 -18.52
C GLU A 141 -0.88 19.73 -17.77
N ARG A 142 -1.90 19.36 -16.99
CA ARG A 142 -2.64 20.29 -16.11
C ARG A 142 -1.76 20.89 -15.01
N LEU A 143 -0.85 20.11 -14.42
CA LEU A 143 0.07 20.61 -13.40
C LEU A 143 1.09 21.59 -13.97
N LYS A 144 1.43 21.44 -15.26
CA LYS A 144 2.36 22.32 -16.01
C LYS A 144 1.68 23.54 -16.60
N ALA A 145 0.38 23.46 -16.90
CA ALA A 145 -0.37 24.60 -17.37
C ALA A 145 -0.38 25.68 -16.28
N GLU A 146 0.17 26.84 -16.60
CA GLU A 146 0.07 28.05 -15.76
C GLU A 146 -1.34 28.65 -15.80
N GLU A 147 -2.20 28.15 -16.68
CA GLU A 147 -3.58 28.60 -16.76
C GLU A 147 -4.33 28.21 -15.49
N GLY A 148 -4.97 29.20 -14.86
CA GLY A 148 -5.80 28.99 -13.68
C GLY A 148 -6.88 27.93 -13.90
N PRO A 149 -7.54 27.47 -12.82
CA PRO A 149 -8.49 26.36 -12.88
C PRO A 149 -9.51 26.59 -14.01
N GLN A 150 -9.55 25.67 -14.98
CA GLN A 150 -10.55 25.72 -16.03
C GLN A 150 -11.94 25.65 -15.38
N LYS A 151 -12.86 26.50 -15.85
CA LYS A 151 -14.22 26.56 -15.34
C LYS A 151 -14.87 25.17 -15.44
N GLY A 152 -15.04 24.49 -14.31
CA GLY A 152 -15.62 23.14 -14.23
C GLY A 152 -14.64 21.99 -13.98
N SER A 153 -13.33 22.22 -13.94
CA SER A 153 -12.41 21.18 -13.44
C SER A 153 -12.54 21.07 -11.91
N PRO A 154 -12.50 19.85 -11.34
CA PRO A 154 -12.47 19.67 -9.89
C PRO A 154 -11.32 20.51 -9.29
N PRO A 155 -11.49 21.10 -8.10
CA PRO A 155 -10.48 21.91 -7.43
C PRO A 155 -9.27 21.08 -6.92
N GLU A 156 -9.04 19.89 -7.46
CA GLU A 156 -7.94 18.98 -7.12
C GLU A 156 -6.55 19.49 -7.51
N SER A 157 -6.43 20.66 -8.13
CA SER A 157 -5.17 21.09 -8.72
C SER A 157 -4.11 21.33 -7.64
N SER A 158 -3.27 20.33 -7.36
CA SER A 158 -2.00 20.51 -6.64
C SER A 158 -0.91 21.06 -7.58
N GLY A 159 -1.32 21.89 -8.54
CA GLY A 159 -0.45 22.57 -9.50
C GLY A 159 0.46 23.57 -8.83
N VAL A 160 1.47 24.03 -9.55
CA VAL A 160 2.49 24.95 -9.00
C VAL A 160 1.85 26.21 -8.43
N LEU A 161 0.87 26.81 -9.12
CA LEU A 161 0.15 27.99 -8.64
C LEU A 161 -0.62 27.75 -7.33
N GLU A 162 -1.22 26.57 -7.15
CA GLU A 162 -1.94 26.26 -5.93
C GLU A 162 -0.98 26.01 -4.75
N LEU A 163 0.18 25.42 -5.03
CA LEU A 163 1.27 25.30 -4.06
C LEU A 163 1.85 26.67 -3.68
N GLU A 164 1.96 27.61 -4.61
CA GLU A 164 2.33 29.00 -4.33
C GLU A 164 1.30 29.68 -3.45
N ARG A 165 0.00 29.47 -3.69
CA ARG A 165 -1.05 30.00 -2.81
C ARG A 165 -0.99 29.39 -1.42
N LEU A 166 -0.74 28.08 -1.29
CA LEU A 166 -0.51 27.44 0.01
C LEU A 166 0.70 28.05 0.73
N PHE A 167 1.79 28.28 -0.01
CA PHE A 167 2.96 28.98 0.53
C PHE A 167 2.62 30.38 1.04
N GLN A 168 1.84 31.16 0.30
CA GLN A 168 1.39 32.49 0.73
C GLN A 168 0.43 32.42 1.92
N ASP A 169 -0.48 31.44 1.98
CA ASP A 169 -1.39 31.28 3.11
C ASP A 169 -0.62 30.96 4.40
N LEU A 170 0.44 30.15 4.34
CA LEU A 170 1.34 29.93 5.48
C LEU A 170 2.00 31.24 5.95
N LYS A 171 2.48 32.07 5.01
CA LYS A 171 3.05 33.39 5.34
C LYS A 171 2.02 34.33 5.96
N GLN A 172 0.78 34.34 5.45
CA GLN A 172 -0.31 35.16 5.99
C GLN A 172 -0.73 34.74 7.40
N LEU A 173 -0.51 33.47 7.76
CA LEU A 173 -0.67 32.95 9.12
C LEU A 173 0.53 33.23 10.03
N SER A 174 1.47 34.09 9.59
CA SER A 174 2.70 34.43 10.31
C SER A 174 3.56 33.20 10.65
N VAL A 175 3.52 32.16 9.80
CA VAL A 175 4.43 31.02 9.93
C VAL A 175 5.79 31.45 9.44
N GLU A 176 6.75 31.55 10.33
CA GLU A 176 8.13 31.92 10.00
C GLU A 176 9.04 30.69 9.92
N ASN A 177 10.24 30.86 9.36
CA ASN A 177 11.33 29.87 9.40
C ASN A 177 10.89 28.48 8.87
N PHE A 178 10.37 28.43 7.65
CA PHE A 178 9.86 27.19 7.07
C PHE A 178 10.28 26.96 5.62
N GLU A 179 10.31 25.69 5.25
CA GLU A 179 10.43 25.26 3.87
C GLU A 179 9.20 24.42 3.50
N LEU A 180 8.50 24.79 2.42
CA LEU A 180 7.45 23.99 1.81
C LEU A 180 8.03 23.23 0.62
N LEU A 181 8.21 21.92 0.80
CA LEU A 181 8.71 21.01 -0.22
C LEU A 181 7.54 20.21 -0.82
N ALA A 182 7.23 20.48 -2.07
CA ALA A 182 6.25 19.74 -2.86
C ALA A 182 6.94 18.83 -3.88
N VAL A 183 6.42 17.62 -4.06
CA VAL A 183 6.93 16.64 -5.04
C VAL A 183 5.77 16.12 -5.89
N HIS A 184 5.80 16.37 -7.19
CA HIS A 184 4.94 15.72 -8.17
C HIS A 184 5.56 14.39 -8.56
N ILE A 185 4.97 13.29 -8.10
CA ILE A 185 5.42 11.92 -8.35
C ILE A 185 4.67 11.42 -9.59
N VAL A 186 5.36 11.32 -10.72
CA VAL A 186 4.82 10.92 -12.02
C VAL A 186 4.94 9.42 -12.20
N GLU A 187 3.82 8.71 -12.18
CA GLU A 187 3.76 7.26 -12.37
C GLU A 187 4.12 6.86 -13.81
N SER A 188 4.47 5.58 -14.01
CA SER A 188 4.83 5.07 -15.33
C SER A 188 3.65 5.14 -16.32
N SER A 189 2.42 4.98 -15.83
CA SER A 189 1.16 5.16 -16.55
C SER A 189 1.04 6.54 -17.19
N ALA A 190 1.43 7.61 -16.47
CA ALA A 190 1.39 8.98 -16.98
C ALA A 190 2.39 9.24 -18.12
N GLN A 191 3.34 8.34 -18.35
CA GLN A 191 4.38 8.47 -19.38
C GLN A 191 4.05 7.70 -20.67
N ARG A 192 3.09 6.77 -20.61
CA ARG A 192 2.70 5.95 -21.76
C ARG A 192 2.17 6.85 -22.90
N GLY A 193 2.68 6.63 -24.11
CA GLY A 193 2.32 7.42 -25.30
C GLY A 193 3.20 8.64 -25.57
N SER A 194 4.25 8.88 -24.78
CA SER A 194 5.35 9.74 -25.23
C SER A 194 6.23 8.94 -26.20
N ALA A 195 6.44 9.45 -27.42
CA ALA A 195 7.32 8.81 -28.42
C ALA A 195 8.78 8.68 -27.92
N GLN A 196 9.10 9.43 -26.88
CA GLN A 196 10.37 9.43 -26.18
C GLN A 196 10.05 9.16 -24.71
N MET A 197 10.24 7.92 -24.26
CA MET A 197 10.26 7.61 -22.84
C MET A 197 11.25 8.59 -22.21
N PRO A 198 10.80 9.54 -21.36
CA PRO A 198 11.73 10.43 -20.70
C PRO A 198 12.74 9.54 -19.99
N SER A 199 14.04 9.78 -20.24
CA SER A 199 15.06 9.08 -19.50
C SER A 199 14.75 9.27 -18.02
N LEU A 200 14.87 8.19 -17.24
CA LEU A 200 14.67 8.15 -15.79
C LEU A 200 15.75 8.95 -15.08
N GLY A 201 15.81 10.23 -15.40
CA GLY A 201 16.78 11.19 -14.94
C GLY A 201 16.55 11.54 -13.48
N PRO A 202 17.47 12.32 -12.90
CA PRO A 202 17.32 12.80 -11.55
C PRO A 202 16.02 13.63 -11.41
N PRO A 203 15.44 13.71 -10.20
CA PRO A 203 14.32 14.58 -9.93
C PRO A 203 14.57 16.01 -10.44
N ARG A 204 13.58 16.58 -11.12
CA ARG A 204 13.67 17.90 -11.75
C ARG A 204 13.10 18.97 -10.82
N LEU A 205 13.86 20.02 -10.56
CA LEU A 205 13.36 21.20 -9.85
C LEU A 205 12.50 22.04 -10.80
N LEU A 206 11.20 22.16 -10.50
CA LEU A 206 10.26 22.98 -11.27
C LEU A 206 10.20 24.41 -10.78
N ARG A 207 10.21 24.60 -9.46
CA ARG A 207 10.07 25.91 -8.82
C ARG A 207 10.93 26.00 -7.57
N ASP A 208 11.60 27.13 -7.42
CA ASP A 208 12.30 27.55 -6.22
C ASP A 208 11.99 29.02 -5.98
N SER A 209 11.46 29.36 -4.81
CA SER A 209 11.21 30.76 -4.45
C SER A 209 12.49 31.52 -4.09
N GLY A 210 13.64 30.86 -4.12
CA GLY A 210 14.95 31.43 -3.77
C GLY A 210 15.35 31.14 -2.33
N PRO A 211 16.57 31.55 -1.93
CA PRO A 211 17.03 31.42 -0.56
C PRO A 211 16.21 32.32 0.37
N GLY A 212 16.02 31.88 1.61
CA GLY A 212 15.30 32.65 2.61
C GLY A 212 14.91 31.82 3.81
N ARG A 213 14.37 32.50 4.84
CA ARG A 213 13.75 31.85 6.00
C ARG A 213 12.46 31.13 5.62
N GLU A 214 11.84 31.54 4.52
CA GLU A 214 10.61 30.98 3.97
C GLU A 214 10.90 30.58 2.54
N ARG A 215 10.84 29.28 2.22
CA ARG A 215 11.20 28.77 0.89
C ARG A 215 10.18 27.78 0.37
N LEU A 216 9.82 27.93 -0.90
CA LEU A 216 9.02 26.97 -1.65
C LEU A 216 9.93 26.22 -2.62
N LEU A 217 9.89 24.89 -2.57
CA LEU A 217 10.53 24.00 -3.52
C LEU A 217 9.49 23.08 -4.14
N VAL A 218 9.41 23.04 -5.46
CA VAL A 218 8.54 22.10 -6.18
C VAL A 218 9.40 21.24 -7.10
N HIS A 219 9.38 19.93 -6.87
CA HIS A 219 10.10 18.95 -7.67
C HIS A 219 9.13 18.09 -8.47
N GLU A 220 9.58 17.62 -9.62
CA GLU A 220 8.98 16.57 -10.43
C GLU A 220 9.87 15.34 -10.37
N MET A 221 9.30 14.19 -10.02
CA MET A 221 10.00 12.92 -9.92
C MET A 221 9.27 11.88 -10.75
N HIS A 222 9.98 11.28 -11.70
CA HIS A 222 9.44 10.22 -12.55
C HIS A 222 9.72 8.85 -11.94
N CYS A 223 8.66 8.11 -11.60
CA CYS A 223 8.76 6.75 -11.07
C CYS A 223 9.12 5.74 -12.15
N ARG A 224 9.94 4.75 -11.79
CA ARG A 224 10.22 3.56 -12.60
C ARG A 224 9.15 2.49 -12.41
N GLY A 225 8.70 2.26 -11.17
CA GLY A 225 7.83 1.13 -10.82
C GLY A 225 6.37 1.47 -10.48
N ASP A 226 6.06 2.75 -10.27
CA ASP A 226 4.83 3.30 -9.66
C ASP A 226 4.85 3.39 -8.12
N CYS A 227 3.87 4.11 -7.59
CA CYS A 227 3.63 4.28 -6.16
C CYS A 227 2.21 3.80 -5.82
N THR A 228 2.07 2.91 -4.84
CA THR A 228 0.76 2.41 -4.37
C THR A 228 -0.01 3.42 -3.51
N GLY A 229 0.48 4.65 -3.41
CA GLY A 229 0.00 5.64 -2.43
C GLY A 229 0.59 5.46 -1.03
N ILE A 230 1.18 4.29 -0.70
CA ILE A 230 1.89 4.03 0.56
C ILE A 230 3.35 3.64 0.29
N TYR A 231 3.61 2.83 -0.74
CA TYR A 231 4.92 2.27 -1.05
C TYR A 231 5.32 2.58 -2.50
N PHE A 232 6.61 2.68 -2.76
CA PHE A 232 7.14 2.59 -4.12
C PHE A 232 7.35 1.11 -4.46
N LYS A 233 7.07 0.73 -5.72
CA LYS A 233 7.31 -0.66 -6.15
C LYS A 233 8.80 -0.98 -6.33
N VAL A 234 9.64 0.04 -6.46
CA VAL A 234 11.10 -0.11 -6.63
C VAL A 234 11.88 0.80 -5.67
N GLU A 235 13.07 0.36 -5.27
CA GLU A 235 13.92 1.06 -4.30
C GLU A 235 14.52 2.36 -4.84
N GLU A 236 14.73 2.46 -6.15
CA GLU A 236 15.26 3.66 -6.80
C GLU A 236 14.30 4.85 -6.68
N ASP A 237 12.99 4.61 -6.75
CA ASP A 237 11.97 5.66 -6.60
C ASP A 237 11.93 6.18 -5.16
N GLU A 238 12.07 5.28 -4.17
CA GLU A 238 12.18 5.66 -2.76
C GLU A 238 13.50 6.41 -2.47
N SER A 239 14.60 5.98 -3.11
CA SER A 239 15.89 6.66 -3.05
C SER A 239 15.86 8.03 -3.70
N ALA A 240 15.13 8.19 -4.81
CA ALA A 240 14.90 9.47 -5.46
C ALA A 240 14.10 10.40 -4.53
N LEU A 241 13.00 9.94 -3.93
CA LEU A 241 12.24 10.74 -2.97
C LEU A 241 13.09 11.14 -1.76
N ARG A 242 13.91 10.20 -1.25
CA ARG A 242 14.88 10.47 -0.18
C ARG A 242 15.85 11.57 -0.59
N SER A 243 16.39 11.52 -1.80
CA SER A 243 17.34 12.53 -2.28
C SER A 243 16.71 13.93 -2.33
N ILE A 244 15.42 14.03 -2.64
CA ILE A 244 14.68 15.30 -2.65
C ILE A 244 14.43 15.81 -1.23
N ILE A 245 14.00 14.95 -0.31
CA ILE A 245 13.63 15.33 1.07
C ILE A 245 14.87 15.59 1.93
N VAL A 246 15.88 14.71 1.88
CA VAL A 246 17.09 14.84 2.70
C VAL A 246 18.12 15.75 2.03
N GLY A 247 18.05 15.92 0.70
CA GLY A 247 19.09 16.59 -0.07
C GLY A 247 20.32 15.69 -0.30
N THR A 248 21.20 16.13 -1.19
CA THR A 248 22.44 15.41 -1.54
C THR A 248 23.65 16.36 -1.50
N GLY A 249 24.84 15.79 -1.25
CA GLY A 249 26.10 16.56 -1.21
C GLY A 249 26.02 17.78 -0.28
N ASN A 250 26.37 18.95 -0.81
CA ASN A 250 26.36 20.23 -0.09
C ASN A 250 24.95 20.79 0.13
N ALA A 251 23.94 20.26 -0.55
CA ALA A 251 22.54 20.65 -0.37
C ALA A 251 21.80 19.74 0.64
N ARG A 252 22.53 18.92 1.41
CA ARG A 252 21.95 18.02 2.41
C ARG A 252 21.37 18.83 3.57
N ARG A 253 20.07 18.64 3.83
CA ARG A 253 19.36 19.21 4.98
C ARG A 253 19.87 18.59 6.27
N ARG A 254 19.96 19.42 7.31
CA ARG A 254 20.29 19.01 8.68
C ARG A 254 19.01 18.92 9.49
N PHE A 255 18.95 17.98 10.42
CA PHE A 255 17.77 17.73 11.25
C PHE A 255 18.20 17.65 12.71
N ASN A 256 17.53 18.41 13.57
CA ASN A 256 17.68 18.37 15.03
C ASN A 256 16.28 18.40 15.62
N LEU A 257 15.57 17.28 15.47
CA LEU A 257 14.14 17.23 15.67
C LEU A 257 13.77 17.41 17.15
N LEU A 258 12.90 18.37 17.42
CA LEU A 258 12.32 18.58 18.73
C LEU A 258 11.26 17.50 19.04
N PRO A 259 11.02 17.16 20.32
CA PRO A 259 10.01 16.17 20.70
C PRO A 259 8.59 16.58 20.27
N ASP A 260 7.64 15.64 20.38
CA ASP A 260 6.21 15.93 20.19
C ASP A 260 5.83 17.18 21.04
N PRO A 261 5.25 18.23 20.42
CA PRO A 261 4.93 19.47 21.14
C PRO A 261 3.77 19.30 22.14
N LEU A 262 3.06 18.16 22.10
CA LEU A 262 2.09 17.78 23.11
C LEU A 262 2.64 16.75 24.09
N PRO A 263 2.25 16.82 25.38
CA PRO A 263 2.59 15.78 26.32
C PRO A 263 2.00 14.44 25.88
N PRO A 264 2.63 13.31 26.27
CA PRO A 264 2.05 12.00 26.08
C PRO A 264 0.66 11.94 26.71
N HIS A 265 -0.24 11.18 26.08
CA HIS A 265 -1.63 11.08 26.52
C HIS A 265 -1.68 10.42 27.91
N ARG A 266 -1.92 11.22 28.96
CA ARG A 266 -2.15 10.70 30.31
C ARG A 266 -3.39 9.80 30.27
N GLY A 267 -3.29 8.55 30.71
CA GLY A 267 -4.43 7.62 30.72
C GLY A 267 -4.33 6.46 29.72
N CYS A 268 -3.26 6.35 28.94
CA CYS A 268 -2.92 5.06 28.34
C CYS A 268 -1.85 4.38 29.20
N PRO A 269 -2.22 3.51 30.15
CA PRO A 269 -1.23 2.75 30.91
C PRO A 269 -0.33 1.97 29.94
N ASP A 270 0.98 2.07 30.12
CA ASP A 270 2.10 1.69 29.23
C ASP A 270 2.17 0.22 28.74
N GLY A 271 1.08 -0.54 28.81
CA GLY A 271 1.12 -1.98 28.62
C GLY A 271 1.21 -2.44 27.18
N ARG A 272 0.19 -2.17 26.35
CA ARG A 272 0.02 -2.82 25.04
C ARG A 272 -0.91 -2.03 24.11
N ARG A 273 -0.48 -0.88 23.60
CA ARG A 273 -1.15 -0.36 22.41
C ARG A 273 -0.74 -1.19 21.21
N LYS A 274 -1.73 -1.71 20.47
CA LYS A 274 -1.51 -2.14 19.09
C LYS A 274 -0.92 -0.91 18.39
N LYS A 275 0.29 -1.02 17.85
CA LYS A 275 0.92 0.05 17.07
C LYS A 275 -0.02 0.39 15.92
N LYS A 276 -0.72 1.52 15.99
CA LYS A 276 -1.53 1.97 14.86
C LYS A 276 -0.58 2.52 13.80
N MET A 277 -1.00 2.43 12.54
CA MET A 277 -0.24 3.00 11.44
C MET A 277 -0.12 4.52 11.66
N GLY A 278 1.09 4.98 11.96
CA GLY A 278 1.36 6.41 12.24
C GLY A 278 2.04 6.68 13.56
N ASP A 279 1.96 5.76 14.52
CA ASP A 279 2.65 5.91 15.81
C ASP A 279 4.16 5.98 15.59
N VAL A 280 4.78 7.03 16.14
CA VAL A 280 6.24 7.18 16.15
C VAL A 280 6.76 6.43 17.38
N PRO A 281 7.75 5.53 17.23
CA PRO A 281 8.37 4.89 18.38
C PRO A 281 9.00 5.96 19.30
N PRO A 282 8.97 5.77 20.63
CA PRO A 282 9.48 6.76 21.57
C PRO A 282 10.95 7.08 21.30
N ALA A 283 11.28 8.38 21.28
CA ALA A 283 12.65 8.85 21.18
C ALA A 283 13.46 8.29 22.36
N GLY A 284 14.46 7.45 22.07
CA GLY A 284 15.25 6.76 23.10
C GLY A 284 15.02 5.25 23.21
N SER A 285 14.16 4.63 22.37
CA SER A 285 14.32 3.19 22.13
C SER A 285 15.59 3.00 21.30
N ASP A 286 16.70 2.67 21.96
CA ASP A 286 18.04 2.58 21.36
C ASP A 286 18.08 1.62 20.15
N ARG A 287 17.81 2.18 18.97
CA ARG A 287 18.62 1.93 17.78
C ARG A 287 19.66 3.05 17.73
N ALA A 288 20.58 3.02 18.68
CA ALA A 288 21.76 3.87 18.63
C ALA A 288 22.43 3.67 17.26
N SER A 289 22.49 4.75 16.48
CA SER A 289 23.43 4.88 15.38
C SER A 289 24.84 4.88 15.97
N ALA A 290 25.39 3.69 16.22
CA ALA A 290 26.83 3.55 16.40
C ALA A 290 27.48 3.91 15.06
N GLY A 291 28.22 5.01 15.04
CA GLY A 291 29.11 5.42 13.95
C GLY A 291 30.29 4.47 13.79
N GLY A 292 30.03 3.19 13.52
CA GLY A 292 30.96 2.26 12.90
C GLY A 292 30.45 1.97 11.50
N GLY A 293 31.34 1.98 10.50
CA GLY A 293 31.03 1.65 9.10
C GLY A 293 30.60 0.19 8.90
N GLY A 294 29.45 -0.18 9.47
CA GLY A 294 28.74 -1.42 9.23
C GLY A 294 27.66 -1.19 8.20
N SER A 295 27.67 -1.99 7.15
CA SER A 295 26.66 -1.96 6.10
C SER A 295 25.26 -2.04 6.71
N SER A 296 24.37 -1.20 6.18
CA SER A 296 22.93 -1.31 6.39
C SER A 296 22.51 -2.77 6.23
N GLY A 297 21.98 -3.35 7.30
CA GLY A 297 21.50 -4.72 7.34
C GLY A 297 20.42 -4.96 6.29
N SER A 298 20.85 -5.34 5.10
CA SER A 298 20.09 -6.10 4.15
C SER A 298 19.71 -7.44 4.80
N ARG A 299 18.50 -7.92 4.53
CA ARG A 299 17.99 -9.26 4.90
C ARG A 299 18.86 -10.42 4.38
N THR A 300 19.98 -10.15 3.72
CA THR A 300 20.92 -11.12 3.14
C THR A 300 22.02 -11.61 4.10
N SER A 301 22.29 -10.95 5.25
CA SER A 301 23.46 -11.31 6.09
C SER A 301 23.27 -12.56 6.98
N PHE A 302 22.05 -13.04 7.17
CA PHE A 302 21.81 -14.27 7.93
C PHE A 302 22.28 -15.51 7.16
N LYS A 303 22.17 -15.52 5.82
CA LYS A 303 22.61 -16.65 4.97
C LYS A 303 24.11 -16.89 5.00
N ALA A 304 24.93 -15.84 5.09
CA ALA A 304 26.38 -15.96 5.20
C ALA A 304 26.82 -16.47 6.59
N LYS A 305 26.14 -16.02 7.65
CA LYS A 305 26.39 -16.47 9.03
C LYS A 305 25.91 -17.91 9.26
N PHE A 306 24.81 -18.31 8.62
CA PHE A 306 24.31 -19.68 8.60
C PHE A 306 25.22 -20.61 7.78
N LYS A 307 25.72 -20.18 6.61
CA LYS A 307 26.71 -20.97 5.83
C LYS A 307 28.01 -21.23 6.58
N SER A 308 28.47 -20.26 7.38
CA SER A 308 29.65 -20.42 8.24
C SER A 308 29.40 -21.36 9.42
N LEU A 309 28.19 -21.39 9.98
CA LEU A 309 27.82 -22.31 11.05
C LEU A 309 27.58 -23.74 10.53
N VAL A 310 27.02 -23.87 9.32
CA VAL A 310 26.81 -25.16 8.64
C VAL A 310 28.15 -25.75 8.17
N ALA A 311 29.06 -24.94 7.63
CA ALA A 311 30.39 -25.40 7.21
C ALA A 311 31.27 -25.87 8.39
N ASN A 312 31.03 -25.37 9.60
CA ASN A 312 31.72 -25.82 10.82
C ASN A 312 31.07 -27.04 11.48
N ALA A 313 29.85 -27.42 11.09
CA ALA A 313 29.15 -28.59 11.61
C ALA A 313 29.42 -29.87 10.79
N GLU A 314 30.03 -29.74 9.60
CA GLU A 314 30.33 -30.87 8.70
C GLU A 314 31.76 -31.44 8.86
N ALA A 315 32.52 -30.97 9.84
CA ALA A 315 33.88 -31.41 10.10
C ALA A 315 34.03 -32.15 11.45
N GLU A 316 33.35 -33.29 11.61
CA GLU A 316 33.80 -34.41 12.46
C GLU A 316 32.90 -35.65 12.30
N PRO A 317 33.41 -36.82 11.85
CA PRO A 317 32.67 -38.07 11.90
C PRO A 317 33.20 -38.98 13.02
N GLN A 318 32.30 -39.46 13.89
CA GLN A 318 32.18 -40.85 14.40
C GLN A 318 31.50 -40.88 15.77
N ILE A 319 30.38 -41.61 15.89
CA ILE A 319 30.13 -42.76 16.78
C ILE A 319 28.70 -43.27 16.51
N ALA A 320 28.55 -44.59 16.65
CA ALA A 320 27.59 -45.46 16.00
C ALA A 320 26.26 -45.71 16.75
N ASN A 321 25.29 -46.21 15.96
CA ASN A 321 24.33 -47.30 16.20
C ASN A 321 23.13 -47.19 17.19
N ALA A 322 22.02 -47.68 16.62
CA ALA A 322 20.89 -48.44 17.19
C ALA A 322 19.70 -47.69 17.83
N ALA A 323 18.55 -47.68 17.13
CA ALA A 323 17.31 -48.32 17.60
C ALA A 323 16.20 -48.24 16.54
N SER A 324 15.61 -49.40 16.22
CA SER A 324 14.46 -49.59 15.34
C SER A 324 13.13 -49.40 16.08
N GLY A 325 12.04 -49.12 15.35
CA GLY A 325 10.78 -49.84 15.56
C GLY A 325 9.50 -49.01 15.78
N ASN A 326 8.64 -49.00 14.76
CA ASN A 326 7.19 -49.24 14.84
C ASN A 326 6.37 -48.60 15.99
N GLN A 327 6.22 -47.27 16.01
CA GLN A 327 5.11 -46.62 16.75
C GLN A 327 4.26 -45.62 15.93
N ALA A 328 4.68 -45.26 14.72
CA ALA A 328 3.96 -44.25 13.93
C ALA A 328 2.67 -44.77 13.25
N ALA A 329 2.56 -46.08 12.99
CA ALA A 329 1.43 -46.65 12.25
C ALA A 329 0.16 -46.89 13.11
N GLU A 330 0.30 -47.03 14.43
CA GLU A 330 -0.85 -47.32 15.31
C GLU A 330 -1.64 -46.05 15.68
N VAL A 331 -0.98 -44.90 15.75
CA VAL A 331 -1.59 -43.61 16.10
C VAL A 331 -2.52 -43.10 14.98
N LEU A 332 -2.14 -43.29 13.71
CA LEU A 332 -2.93 -42.88 12.55
C LEU A 332 -4.22 -43.70 12.36
N SER A 333 -4.29 -44.92 12.91
CA SER A 333 -5.49 -45.77 12.83
C SER A 333 -6.59 -45.38 13.82
N LYS A 334 -6.24 -44.71 14.93
CA LYS A 334 -7.18 -44.31 16.00
C LYS A 334 -7.85 -42.95 15.72
N VAL A 335 -7.22 -42.07 14.94
CA VAL A 335 -7.78 -40.76 14.55
C VAL A 335 -8.89 -40.90 13.50
N ARG A 336 -8.78 -41.88 12.59
CA ARG A 336 -9.74 -42.10 11.50
C ARG A 336 -11.11 -42.64 11.93
N ARG A 337 -11.31 -43.01 13.21
CA ARG A 337 -12.54 -43.66 13.69
C ARG A 337 -13.48 -42.76 14.51
N ARG A 338 -13.23 -41.44 14.59
CA ARG A 338 -14.04 -40.50 15.39
C ARG A 338 -14.80 -39.43 14.60
N ILE A 339 -14.77 -39.46 13.27
CA ILE A 339 -15.46 -38.47 12.42
C ILE A 339 -16.57 -39.16 11.61
N VAL A 340 -17.58 -39.71 12.29
CA VAL A 340 -18.93 -39.92 11.74
C VAL A 340 -19.91 -39.97 12.93
N SER A 341 -20.62 -38.87 13.19
CA SER A 341 -22.00 -38.84 13.72
C SER A 341 -22.33 -37.47 14.34
N LYS A 342 -22.92 -36.57 13.55
CA LYS A 342 -23.92 -35.64 14.07
C LYS A 342 -25.01 -35.47 13.01
N ARG A 343 -26.22 -35.90 13.36
CA ARG A 343 -27.47 -35.65 12.62
C ARG A 343 -27.95 -34.22 12.90
N PRO A 344 -28.67 -33.57 11.97
CA PRO A 344 -29.31 -32.29 12.21
C PRO A 344 -30.61 -32.47 13.01
N MET A 345 -30.91 -31.48 13.86
CA MET A 345 -32.20 -31.31 14.54
C MET A 345 -33.18 -30.58 13.61
N GLU A 346 -34.41 -31.08 13.55
CA GLU A 346 -35.53 -30.43 12.86
C GLU A 346 -36.06 -29.20 13.62
N PRO A 347 -36.68 -28.24 12.93
CA PRO A 347 -37.27 -27.06 13.54
C PRO A 347 -38.68 -27.36 14.09
N SER A 348 -38.98 -26.86 15.28
CA SER A 348 -40.31 -26.88 15.87
C SER A 348 -41.14 -25.68 15.43
N ASP A 349 -42.33 -25.99 14.91
CA ASP A 349 -43.48 -25.10 14.76
C ASP A 349 -43.85 -24.36 16.04
N GLY A 350 -44.33 -23.12 15.91
CA GLY A 350 -45.10 -22.46 16.95
C GLY A 350 -45.34 -20.97 16.76
N GLY A 351 -46.56 -20.62 16.33
CA GLY A 351 -47.30 -19.54 16.98
C GLY A 351 -47.40 -18.19 16.25
N ASN A 352 -48.48 -18.05 15.47
CA ASN A 352 -49.12 -16.77 15.18
C ASN A 352 -49.57 -16.09 16.49
N ASP A 353 -49.47 -14.76 16.56
CA ASP A 353 -50.65 -13.93 16.79
C ASP A 353 -50.41 -12.42 16.59
N LEU A 354 -51.51 -11.81 16.17
CA LEU A 354 -51.85 -10.41 15.89
C LEU A 354 -51.08 -9.32 16.66
N GLU A 355 -50.73 -8.23 15.97
CA GLU A 355 -51.36 -6.94 16.32
C GLU A 355 -51.31 -5.88 15.19
N THR A 356 -52.49 -5.33 14.97
CA THR A 356 -52.90 -4.26 14.06
C THR A 356 -52.47 -2.89 14.61
N SER A 357 -51.88 -2.00 13.80
CA SER A 357 -52.08 -0.56 14.04
C SER A 357 -51.81 0.30 12.81
N MET A 358 -52.79 1.17 12.56
CA MET A 358 -52.99 2.02 11.40
C MET A 358 -52.01 3.20 11.34
N ARG A 359 -51.72 3.68 10.11
CA ARG A 359 -51.72 5.11 9.73
C ARG A 359 -51.62 5.31 8.20
N PRO A 360 -52.02 6.50 7.68
CA PRO A 360 -52.86 6.56 6.48
C PRO A 360 -52.15 6.90 5.17
N LYS A 361 -52.89 6.54 4.11
CA LYS A 361 -52.68 6.74 2.67
C LYS A 361 -52.37 8.20 2.30
N ARG A 362 -51.37 8.37 1.42
CA ARG A 362 -51.21 9.55 0.58
C ARG A 362 -51.34 9.12 -0.88
N GLN A 363 -52.38 9.62 -1.53
CA GLN A 363 -52.68 9.46 -2.96
C GLN A 363 -51.57 10.07 -3.81
N GLN A 364 -51.08 9.35 -4.81
CA GLN A 364 -50.47 9.95 -5.99
C GLN A 364 -51.00 9.30 -7.27
N LEU A 365 -51.16 10.19 -8.24
CA LEU A 365 -51.79 10.04 -9.54
C LEU A 365 -51.12 9.01 -10.43
N ALA A 366 -51.96 8.30 -11.18
CA ALA A 366 -51.58 7.48 -12.31
C ALA A 366 -51.14 8.34 -13.49
N HIS A 367 -50.05 7.93 -14.14
CA HIS A 367 -49.80 8.20 -15.55
C HIS A 367 -49.43 6.87 -16.21
N GLU A 368 -50.32 6.42 -17.09
CA GLU A 368 -50.14 5.31 -18.01
C GLU A 368 -49.04 5.64 -19.03
N VAL A 369 -48.08 4.74 -19.19
CA VAL A 369 -47.32 4.60 -20.45
C VAL A 369 -47.14 3.10 -20.70
N GLU A 370 -47.63 2.68 -21.86
CA GLU A 370 -47.67 1.32 -22.38
C GLU A 370 -46.26 0.78 -22.68
N ALA A 371 -46.02 -0.49 -22.31
CA ALA A 371 -44.86 -1.26 -22.72
C ALA A 371 -45.22 -2.18 -23.90
N PRO A 372 -44.33 -2.37 -24.89
CA PRO A 372 -44.53 -3.39 -25.91
C PRO A 372 -44.04 -4.77 -25.45
N VAL A 373 -44.92 -5.74 -25.67
CA VAL A 373 -44.77 -7.19 -25.56
C VAL A 373 -43.60 -7.69 -26.41
N PHE A 374 -42.69 -8.47 -25.81
CA PHE A 374 -41.78 -9.37 -26.53
C PHE A 374 -41.95 -10.80 -26.01
N VAL A 375 -41.97 -11.71 -26.97
CA VAL A 375 -42.33 -13.13 -26.86
C VAL A 375 -41.16 -13.93 -26.30
N GLU A 376 -41.40 -14.70 -25.25
CA GLU A 376 -40.50 -15.71 -24.70
C GLU A 376 -40.47 -16.95 -25.61
N ASP A 377 -39.28 -17.43 -25.93
CA ASP A 377 -39.05 -18.75 -26.52
C ASP A 377 -38.32 -19.62 -25.48
N SER A 378 -38.90 -20.78 -25.22
CA SER A 378 -38.59 -21.69 -24.13
C SER A 378 -37.50 -22.68 -24.53
N LEU A 379 -36.48 -22.89 -23.66
CA LEU A 379 -35.64 -24.10 -23.68
C LEU A 379 -35.35 -24.57 -22.25
N ASP A 380 -35.59 -25.86 -22.03
CA ASP A 380 -35.49 -26.58 -20.75
C ASP A 380 -34.06 -26.63 -20.17
N PRO A 381 -33.90 -26.66 -18.83
CA PRO A 381 -32.60 -26.79 -18.19
C PRO A 381 -32.18 -28.27 -18.05
N LEU A 382 -30.93 -28.55 -18.43
CA LEU A 382 -30.27 -29.81 -18.12
C LEU A 382 -29.62 -29.74 -16.74
N ASP A 383 -29.96 -30.76 -15.95
CA ASP A 383 -29.48 -31.09 -14.61
C ASP A 383 -28.05 -31.66 -14.67
N SER A 384 -27.13 -31.07 -13.90
CA SER A 384 -25.84 -31.67 -13.57
C SER A 384 -25.37 -31.18 -12.20
N SER A 385 -25.85 -31.84 -11.16
CA SER A 385 -25.27 -31.74 -9.81
C SER A 385 -24.01 -32.61 -9.71
N GLU A 386 -22.83 -32.01 -9.66
CA GLU A 386 -21.65 -32.60 -9.05
C GLU A 386 -21.15 -31.69 -7.92
N ALA A 387 -20.82 -32.33 -6.79
CA ALA A 387 -20.49 -31.68 -5.54
C ALA A 387 -19.17 -30.88 -5.64
N VAL A 388 -19.28 -29.56 -5.52
CA VAL A 388 -18.15 -28.65 -5.37
C VAL A 388 -18.01 -28.30 -3.88
N GLY A 389 -16.79 -28.45 -3.34
CA GLY A 389 -16.48 -28.12 -1.95
C GLY A 389 -16.72 -26.65 -1.62
N GLU A 390 -17.02 -26.38 -0.34
CA GLU A 390 -17.51 -25.09 0.19
C GLU A 390 -16.60 -23.87 -0.11
N ASP A 391 -15.34 -24.06 -0.51
CA ASP A 391 -14.40 -22.96 -0.82
C ASP A 391 -14.54 -22.36 -2.23
N ALA A 392 -15.15 -23.08 -3.21
CA ALA A 392 -15.30 -22.56 -4.58
C ALA A 392 -16.47 -21.55 -4.73
N SER A 393 -17.33 -21.47 -3.71
CA SER A 393 -18.56 -20.68 -3.70
C SER A 393 -18.31 -19.16 -3.71
N ASP A 394 -17.26 -18.69 -3.06
CA ASP A 394 -17.02 -17.25 -2.90
C ASP A 394 -16.36 -16.61 -4.13
N ASP A 395 -15.43 -17.30 -4.80
CA ASP A 395 -14.76 -16.75 -5.98
C ASP A 395 -15.69 -16.70 -7.21
N ASP A 396 -16.59 -17.68 -7.36
CA ASP A 396 -17.62 -17.68 -8.42
C ASP A 396 -18.70 -16.61 -8.18
N ARG A 397 -18.87 -16.16 -6.92
CA ARG A 397 -19.69 -14.99 -6.58
C ARG A 397 -19.00 -13.71 -7.04
N VAL A 398 -17.68 -13.59 -6.82
CA VAL A 398 -16.87 -12.44 -7.25
C VAL A 398 -16.85 -12.30 -8.77
N LEU A 399 -16.66 -13.41 -9.50
CA LEU A 399 -16.65 -13.38 -10.97
C LEU A 399 -18.02 -13.03 -11.57
N ARG A 400 -19.11 -13.47 -10.93
CA ARG A 400 -20.47 -13.06 -11.31
C ARG A 400 -20.74 -11.58 -11.04
N GLN A 401 -20.33 -11.07 -9.88
CA GLN A 401 -20.46 -9.65 -9.58
C GLN A 401 -19.66 -8.78 -10.57
N ILE A 402 -18.44 -9.16 -10.95
CA ILE A 402 -17.66 -8.44 -11.96
C ILE A 402 -18.36 -8.44 -13.33
N ALA A 403 -18.97 -9.56 -13.72
CA ALA A 403 -19.71 -9.66 -14.99
C ALA A 403 -21.01 -8.83 -14.99
N GLU A 404 -21.70 -8.75 -13.85
CA GLU A 404 -22.93 -7.96 -13.67
C GLU A 404 -22.66 -6.44 -13.64
N LEU A 405 -21.54 -6.01 -13.03
CA LEU A 405 -21.14 -4.59 -12.96
C LEU A 405 -20.77 -3.98 -14.32
N GLY A 406 -20.59 -4.79 -15.36
CA GLY A 406 -20.34 -4.33 -16.73
C GLY A 406 -21.59 -3.84 -17.48
N GLN A 407 -22.79 -4.05 -16.94
CA GLN A 407 -24.04 -3.79 -17.67
C GLN A 407 -24.77 -2.49 -17.27
N ASP A 408 -24.56 -1.96 -16.06
CA ASP A 408 -25.22 -0.75 -15.59
C ASP A 408 -24.20 0.36 -15.28
N GLY A 409 -24.38 1.50 -15.95
CA GLY A 409 -23.42 2.61 -15.95
C GLY A 409 -23.14 3.21 -14.55
N GLU A 410 -21.88 3.64 -14.40
CA GLU A 410 -21.34 4.44 -13.29
C GLU A 410 -21.00 3.69 -11.98
N VAL A 411 -20.45 2.49 -12.10
CA VAL A 411 -19.66 1.86 -11.02
C VAL A 411 -18.19 2.26 -11.18
N ASP A 412 -17.59 2.74 -10.08
CA ASP A 412 -16.16 3.01 -10.00
C ASP A 412 -15.40 1.68 -9.91
N ILE A 413 -15.08 1.10 -11.07
CA ILE A 413 -14.41 -0.20 -11.21
C ILE A 413 -13.08 -0.24 -10.43
N GLU A 414 -12.38 0.89 -10.30
CA GLU A 414 -11.14 0.95 -9.50
C GLU A 414 -11.43 0.70 -8.02
N LEU A 415 -12.51 1.27 -7.47
CA LEU A 415 -12.89 1.08 -6.07
C LEU A 415 -13.34 -0.35 -5.77
N GLU A 416 -14.09 -0.98 -6.67
CA GLU A 416 -14.52 -2.37 -6.52
C GLU A 416 -13.32 -3.33 -6.60
N LEU A 417 -12.36 -3.09 -7.50
CA LEU A 417 -11.13 -3.88 -7.58
C LEU A 417 -10.25 -3.71 -6.33
N GLU A 418 -10.13 -2.48 -5.80
CA GLU A 418 -9.44 -2.23 -4.53
C GLU A 418 -10.15 -2.91 -3.35
N GLN A 419 -11.48 -2.91 -3.34
CA GLN A 419 -12.30 -3.56 -2.31
C GLN A 419 -12.16 -5.09 -2.34
N LEU A 420 -12.21 -5.70 -3.52
CA LEU A 420 -12.01 -7.14 -3.71
C LEU A 420 -10.60 -7.59 -3.29
N ALA A 421 -9.58 -6.79 -3.60
CA ALA A 421 -8.22 -7.07 -3.15
C ALA A 421 -8.10 -7.04 -1.62
N ALA A 422 -8.74 -6.07 -0.96
CA ALA A 422 -8.75 -5.97 0.49
C ALA A 422 -9.51 -7.13 1.16
N ASP A 423 -10.65 -7.55 0.61
CA ASP A 423 -11.45 -8.68 1.11
C ASP A 423 -10.68 -9.99 1.00
N SER A 424 -9.99 -10.19 -0.12
CA SER A 424 -9.15 -11.36 -0.35
C SER A 424 -7.97 -11.40 0.63
N GLU A 425 -7.32 -10.27 0.91
CA GLU A 425 -6.22 -10.20 1.89
C GLU A 425 -6.69 -10.47 3.32
N GLU A 426 -7.86 -9.96 3.71
CA GLU A 426 -8.48 -10.23 5.02
C GLU A 426 -8.81 -11.71 5.20
N ALA A 427 -9.42 -12.35 4.19
CA ALA A 427 -9.70 -13.78 4.20
C ALA A 427 -8.40 -14.62 4.31
N LEU A 428 -7.35 -14.23 3.60
CA LEU A 428 -6.03 -14.88 3.69
C LEU A 428 -5.45 -14.75 5.11
N GLN A 429 -5.53 -13.56 5.71
CA GLN A 429 -5.06 -13.34 7.08
C GLN A 429 -5.83 -14.18 8.10
N LEU A 430 -7.15 -14.35 7.93
CA LEU A 430 -7.98 -15.16 8.80
C LEU A 430 -7.65 -16.66 8.68
N ALA A 431 -7.47 -17.17 7.45
CA ALA A 431 -7.05 -18.54 7.20
C ALA A 431 -5.66 -18.85 7.79
N VAL A 432 -4.72 -17.92 7.64
CA VAL A 432 -3.39 -17.99 8.23
C VAL A 432 -3.44 -18.00 9.75
N ALA A 433 -4.26 -17.15 10.36
CA ALA A 433 -4.45 -17.11 11.80
C ALA A 433 -5.04 -18.42 12.34
N SER A 434 -5.98 -19.03 11.61
CA SER A 434 -6.54 -20.35 11.93
C SER A 434 -5.47 -21.44 11.85
N ALA A 435 -4.70 -21.50 10.76
CA ALA A 435 -3.61 -22.46 10.59
C ALA A 435 -2.53 -22.31 11.69
N ARG A 436 -2.23 -21.08 12.11
CA ARG A 436 -1.36 -20.79 13.26
C ARG A 436 -1.92 -21.36 14.56
N ALA A 437 -3.21 -21.16 14.83
CA ALA A 437 -3.85 -21.67 16.04
C ALA A 437 -3.82 -23.21 16.09
N GLU A 438 -4.07 -23.86 14.95
CA GLU A 438 -3.98 -25.31 14.83
C GLU A 438 -2.55 -25.83 15.03
N ALA A 439 -1.56 -25.19 14.41
CA ALA A 439 -0.15 -25.55 14.56
C ALA A 439 0.33 -25.39 16.02
N VAL A 440 -0.07 -24.33 16.71
CA VAL A 440 0.25 -24.10 18.13
C VAL A 440 -0.46 -25.13 19.03
N SER A 441 -1.71 -25.46 18.73
CA SER A 441 -2.45 -26.51 19.45
C SER A 441 -1.80 -27.88 19.26
N ALA A 442 -1.37 -28.21 18.04
CA ALA A 442 -0.65 -29.45 17.74
C ALA A 442 0.72 -29.48 18.44
N ALA A 443 1.47 -28.39 18.42
CA ALA A 443 2.76 -28.28 19.11
C ALA A 443 2.63 -28.39 20.64
N SER A 444 1.53 -27.91 21.22
CA SER A 444 1.25 -28.02 22.66
C SER A 444 0.95 -29.45 23.12
N SER A 445 0.65 -30.35 22.18
CA SER A 445 0.47 -31.79 22.44
C SER A 445 1.77 -32.61 22.36
N LEU A 446 2.87 -32.00 21.91
CA LEU A 446 4.20 -32.61 21.87
C LEU A 446 4.90 -32.44 23.23
N SER A 447 5.73 -33.43 23.59
CA SER A 447 6.50 -33.48 24.84
C SER A 447 7.23 -32.16 25.14
N PRO A 448 7.31 -31.71 26.41
CA PRO A 448 7.84 -30.39 26.80
C PRO A 448 9.33 -30.13 26.50
N PHE A 449 10.04 -31.05 25.84
CA PHE A 449 11.50 -30.98 25.67
C PHE A 449 12.02 -30.48 24.32
N ASP A 450 11.17 -30.02 23.40
CA ASP A 450 11.67 -29.60 22.08
C ASP A 450 11.32 -28.14 21.72
N GLY A 451 11.91 -27.22 22.48
CA GLY A 451 11.82 -25.78 22.22
C GLY A 451 12.36 -25.37 20.84
N ALA A 452 13.28 -26.15 20.28
CA ALA A 452 13.81 -25.94 18.93
C ALA A 452 12.77 -26.28 17.84
N LEU A 453 12.02 -27.37 18.01
CA LEU A 453 10.94 -27.74 17.09
C LEU A 453 9.79 -26.72 17.10
N ARG A 454 9.44 -26.20 18.28
CA ARG A 454 8.44 -25.13 18.41
C ARG A 454 8.88 -23.85 17.69
N MET A 455 10.12 -23.42 17.87
CA MET A 455 10.68 -22.27 17.15
C MET A 455 10.75 -22.50 15.64
N ALA A 456 11.06 -23.72 15.19
CA ALA A 456 11.11 -24.07 13.77
C ALA A 456 9.70 -24.07 13.12
N LEU A 457 8.68 -24.53 13.85
CA LEU A 457 7.27 -24.45 13.41
C LEU A 457 6.77 -23.00 13.36
N GLU A 458 7.10 -22.18 14.37
CA GLU A 458 6.75 -20.76 14.36
C GLU A 458 7.45 -19.99 13.21
N ALA A 459 8.67 -20.39 12.84
CA ALA A 459 9.40 -19.82 11.71
C ALA A 459 8.86 -20.28 10.34
N SER A 460 8.47 -21.56 10.19
CA SER A 460 8.00 -22.11 8.91
C SER A 460 6.62 -21.56 8.50
N VAL A 461 5.78 -21.19 9.46
CA VAL A 461 4.48 -20.54 9.23
C VAL A 461 4.62 -19.24 8.41
N VAL A 462 5.70 -18.48 8.61
CA VAL A 462 5.96 -17.24 7.87
C VAL A 462 6.26 -17.54 6.39
N ASP A 463 6.90 -18.67 6.11
CA ASP A 463 7.19 -19.11 4.73
C ASP A 463 5.93 -19.69 4.05
N PHE A 464 5.04 -20.34 4.80
CA PHE A 464 3.74 -20.80 4.30
C PHE A 464 2.82 -19.63 3.89
N GLU A 465 2.84 -18.51 4.61
CA GLU A 465 2.08 -17.29 4.28
C GLU A 465 2.48 -16.72 2.91
N ALA A 466 3.78 -16.65 2.66
CA ALA A 466 4.30 -16.17 1.39
C ALA A 466 3.98 -17.14 0.23
N ASP A 467 4.02 -18.45 0.49
CA ASP A 467 3.72 -19.46 -0.53
C ASP A 467 2.23 -19.56 -0.86
N ALA A 468 1.36 -19.52 0.14
CA ALA A 468 -0.09 -19.50 -0.03
C ALA A 468 -0.54 -18.25 -0.81
N ARG A 469 0.05 -17.08 -0.52
CA ARG A 469 -0.21 -15.84 -1.26
C ARG A 469 0.15 -15.99 -2.75
N ARG A 470 1.33 -16.52 -3.07
CA ARG A 470 1.77 -16.73 -4.46
C ARG A 470 0.88 -17.69 -5.24
N ARG A 471 0.44 -18.80 -4.62
CA ARG A 471 -0.45 -19.76 -5.28
C ARG A 471 -1.82 -19.16 -5.58
N ARG A 472 -2.36 -18.37 -4.65
CA ARG A 472 -3.65 -17.69 -4.81
C ARG A 472 -3.61 -16.60 -5.88
N GLU A 473 -2.54 -15.80 -5.93
CA GLU A 473 -2.33 -14.79 -6.98
C GLU A 473 -2.20 -15.44 -8.38
N ALA A 474 -1.51 -16.58 -8.48
CA ALA A 474 -1.41 -17.34 -9.72
C ALA A 474 -2.76 -17.93 -10.17
N ASP A 475 -3.55 -18.48 -9.24
CA ASP A 475 -4.88 -19.03 -9.52
C ASP A 475 -5.87 -17.94 -9.99
N LEU A 476 -5.91 -16.80 -9.28
CA LEU A 476 -6.71 -15.63 -9.68
C LEU A 476 -6.32 -15.11 -11.07
N GLY A 477 -5.02 -15.05 -11.37
CA GLY A 477 -4.52 -14.67 -12.69
C GLY A 477 -4.98 -15.63 -13.79
N GLN A 478 -4.94 -16.94 -13.53
CA GLN A 478 -5.38 -17.95 -14.50
C GLN A 478 -6.90 -17.90 -14.73
N ARG A 479 -7.70 -17.80 -13.66
CA ARG A 479 -9.16 -17.69 -13.76
C ARG A 479 -9.60 -16.41 -14.46
N ALA A 480 -8.88 -15.30 -14.26
CA ALA A 480 -9.12 -14.06 -15.01
C ALA A 480 -8.83 -14.22 -16.52
N LEU A 481 -7.75 -14.93 -16.89
CA LEU A 481 -7.45 -15.23 -18.29
C LEU A 481 -8.51 -16.14 -18.93
N ASP A 482 -9.00 -17.12 -18.18
CA ASP A 482 -10.04 -18.05 -18.63
C ASP A 482 -11.39 -17.32 -18.80
N ALA A 483 -11.75 -16.43 -17.87
CA ALA A 483 -12.96 -15.60 -17.94
C ALA A 483 -12.94 -14.61 -19.13
N LEU A 484 -11.76 -14.12 -19.51
CA LEU A 484 -11.57 -13.28 -20.70
C LEU A 484 -11.58 -14.06 -22.02
N GLY A 485 -11.79 -15.38 -21.98
CA GLY A 485 -11.84 -16.22 -23.18
C GLY A 485 -10.50 -16.31 -23.90
N VAL A 486 -9.38 -15.98 -23.24
CA VAL A 486 -8.03 -16.06 -23.79
C VAL A 486 -7.61 -17.53 -23.80
N ARG A 487 -8.14 -18.30 -24.76
CA ARG A 487 -7.64 -19.64 -25.02
C ARG A 487 -6.22 -19.51 -25.57
N ASN A 488 -5.27 -20.23 -24.97
CA ASN A 488 -3.97 -20.52 -25.54
C ASN A 488 -4.16 -21.33 -26.83
N GLY A 489 -4.50 -20.64 -27.93
CA GLY A 489 -4.67 -21.20 -29.25
C GLY A 489 -3.38 -21.06 -30.04
N SER A 490 -2.61 -22.14 -30.11
CA SER A 490 -1.72 -22.39 -31.24
C SER A 490 -2.56 -22.54 -32.50
N ASN A 491 -2.73 -21.48 -33.31
CA ASN A 491 -2.83 -21.56 -34.77
C ASN A 491 -2.92 -20.19 -35.47
N GLY A 492 -1.91 -19.94 -36.31
CA GLY A 492 -1.97 -19.33 -37.63
C GLY A 492 -2.82 -18.07 -37.84
N PHE A 493 -2.22 -16.90 -37.64
CA PHE A 493 -2.62 -15.69 -38.38
C PHE A 493 -1.36 -15.03 -38.95
N VAL A 494 -1.27 -15.00 -40.29
CA VAL A 494 -0.19 -14.33 -41.03
C VAL A 494 -0.57 -12.87 -41.19
N ALA A 495 0.20 -11.98 -40.55
CA ALA A 495 0.13 -10.53 -40.74
C ALA A 495 1.39 -10.02 -41.47
N PRO A 496 1.30 -8.90 -42.20
CA PRO A 496 2.26 -8.56 -43.25
C PRO A 496 3.59 -8.05 -42.70
N VAL A 497 4.64 -8.48 -43.37
CA VAL A 497 6.06 -8.20 -43.09
C VAL A 497 6.36 -6.70 -43.28
N VAL A 498 6.83 -6.07 -42.21
CA VAL A 498 7.62 -4.82 -42.26
C VAL A 498 9.05 -5.19 -41.87
N PRO A 499 10.08 -4.86 -42.67
CA PRO A 499 11.45 -5.30 -42.40
C PRO A 499 12.13 -4.38 -41.37
N GLY A 500 12.42 -4.93 -40.20
CA GLY A 500 13.21 -4.27 -39.15
C GLY A 500 13.82 -5.31 -38.21
N THR A 501 15.09 -5.64 -38.45
CA THR A 501 16.03 -6.47 -37.68
C THR A 501 15.58 -6.91 -36.27
N SER A 502 15.06 -8.14 -36.17
CA SER A 502 15.11 -8.94 -34.95
C SER A 502 16.14 -10.07 -35.13
N PRO A 503 16.92 -10.43 -34.10
CA PRO A 503 17.85 -11.55 -34.20
C PRO A 503 17.08 -12.87 -34.48
N PRO A 504 17.66 -13.82 -35.20
CA PRO A 504 16.98 -15.05 -35.58
C PRO A 504 16.56 -15.85 -34.34
N ALA A 505 15.33 -16.39 -34.35
CA ALA A 505 14.73 -17.14 -33.25
C ALA A 505 15.63 -18.26 -32.68
N ALA A 506 16.55 -18.80 -33.50
CA ALA A 506 17.54 -19.79 -33.07
C ALA A 506 18.52 -19.29 -31.99
N ALA A 507 18.76 -17.98 -31.87
CA ALA A 507 19.68 -17.42 -30.87
C ALA A 507 19.04 -17.29 -29.47
N ALA A 508 17.71 -17.21 -29.40
CA ALA A 508 16.99 -17.10 -28.12
C ALA A 508 16.95 -18.44 -27.37
N ASP A 509 16.91 -19.55 -28.12
CA ASP A 509 16.93 -20.90 -27.56
C ASP A 509 18.32 -21.26 -27.00
N ASP A 510 19.40 -20.80 -27.63
CA ASP A 510 20.77 -21.07 -27.18
C ASP A 510 21.09 -20.39 -25.84
N LEU A 511 20.64 -19.13 -25.66
CA LEU A 511 20.80 -18.40 -24.38
C LEU A 511 19.97 -19.02 -23.25
N THR A 512 18.81 -19.58 -23.57
CA THR A 512 17.95 -20.25 -22.58
C THR A 512 18.58 -21.57 -22.12
N LEU A 513 19.15 -22.34 -23.04
CA LEU A 513 19.92 -23.55 -22.72
C LEU A 513 21.19 -23.24 -21.91
N GLN A 514 21.90 -22.15 -22.26
CA GLN A 514 23.07 -21.71 -21.52
C GLN A 514 22.74 -21.33 -20.07
N ARG A 515 21.69 -20.52 -19.85
CA ARG A 515 21.21 -20.15 -18.50
C ARG A 515 20.79 -21.36 -17.68
N ARG A 516 20.04 -22.30 -18.29
CA ARG A 516 19.66 -23.56 -17.66
C ARG A 516 20.89 -24.36 -17.20
N GLY A 517 21.91 -24.46 -18.06
CA GLY A 517 23.16 -25.15 -17.72
C GLY A 517 23.90 -24.52 -16.54
N GLN A 518 23.96 -23.19 -16.48
CA GLN A 518 24.59 -22.44 -15.39
C GLN A 518 23.84 -22.63 -14.05
N LEU A 519 22.50 -22.66 -14.06
CA LEU A 519 21.69 -22.92 -12.86
C LEU A 519 21.87 -24.35 -12.35
N MET A 520 21.97 -25.34 -13.25
CA MET A 520 22.25 -26.72 -12.84
C MET A 520 23.63 -26.86 -12.21
N GLN A 521 24.64 -26.11 -12.68
CA GLN A 521 25.98 -26.08 -12.05
C GLN A 521 25.96 -25.44 -10.65
N LEU A 522 25.01 -24.55 -10.37
CA LEU A 522 24.78 -23.96 -9.05
C LEU A 522 23.99 -24.89 -8.10
N GLY A 523 23.59 -26.08 -8.56
CA GLY A 523 22.91 -27.10 -7.76
C GLY A 523 21.38 -27.07 -7.81
N PHE A 524 20.78 -26.25 -8.68
CA PHE A 524 19.34 -26.24 -8.87
C PHE A 524 18.88 -27.44 -9.70
N SER A 525 17.67 -27.97 -9.44
CA SER A 525 17.13 -29.09 -10.21
C SER A 525 16.91 -28.70 -11.68
N SER A 526 16.99 -29.68 -12.59
CA SER A 526 16.81 -29.42 -14.03
C SER A 526 15.46 -28.76 -14.34
N GLN A 527 14.39 -29.17 -13.65
CA GLN A 527 13.05 -28.61 -13.85
C GLN A 527 12.97 -27.14 -13.44
N LYS A 528 13.47 -26.79 -12.24
CA LYS A 528 13.50 -25.40 -11.77
C LYS A 528 14.39 -24.52 -12.63
N SER A 529 15.54 -25.05 -13.06
CA SER A 529 16.49 -24.36 -13.93
C SER A 529 15.90 -24.05 -15.31
N GLU A 530 15.14 -24.98 -15.87
CA GLU A 530 14.48 -24.81 -17.16
C GLU A 530 13.34 -23.78 -17.09
N GLU A 531 12.52 -23.86 -16.06
CA GLU A 531 11.40 -22.95 -15.88
C GLU A 531 11.87 -21.51 -15.61
N ALA A 532 12.93 -21.34 -14.81
CA ALA A 532 13.55 -20.05 -14.55
C ALA A 532 14.20 -19.46 -15.81
N ALA A 533 14.95 -20.26 -16.56
CA ALA A 533 15.67 -19.82 -17.76
C ALA A 533 14.73 -19.36 -18.89
N ARG A 534 13.49 -19.88 -18.93
CA ARG A 534 12.44 -19.43 -19.86
C ARG A 534 11.78 -18.11 -19.45
N ARG A 535 11.72 -17.81 -18.13
CA ARG A 535 11.05 -16.62 -17.60
C ARG A 535 11.97 -15.43 -17.40
N CYS A 536 13.26 -15.68 -17.21
CA CYS A 536 14.22 -14.66 -16.83
C CYS A 536 15.31 -14.48 -17.89
N SER A 537 15.74 -13.24 -18.08
CA SER A 537 16.75 -12.88 -19.10
C SER A 537 18.19 -13.10 -18.64
N THR A 538 18.46 -13.22 -17.33
CA THR A 538 19.79 -13.41 -16.75
C THR A 538 19.81 -14.53 -15.70
N VAL A 539 20.98 -15.08 -15.38
CA VAL A 539 21.12 -16.15 -14.37
C VAL A 539 20.80 -15.60 -12.97
N GLU A 540 21.18 -14.36 -12.68
CA GLU A 540 20.89 -13.70 -11.40
C GLU A 540 19.38 -13.60 -11.18
N ALA A 541 18.64 -13.15 -12.20
CA ALA A 541 17.18 -13.12 -12.15
C ALA A 541 16.56 -14.52 -12.03
N CYS A 542 17.15 -15.53 -12.68
CA CYS A 542 16.73 -16.92 -12.51
C CYS A 542 16.92 -17.41 -11.06
N VAL A 543 18.02 -17.05 -10.40
CA VAL A 543 18.33 -17.44 -9.01
C VAL A 543 17.43 -16.70 -8.01
N GLU A 544 17.08 -15.43 -8.28
CA GLU A 544 16.09 -14.70 -7.48
C GLU A 544 14.68 -15.27 -7.64
N TRP A 545 14.38 -15.82 -8.83
CA TRP A 545 13.09 -16.43 -9.14
C TRP A 545 12.90 -17.84 -8.54
N ILE A 546 13.95 -18.68 -8.48
CA ILE A 546 13.94 -20.06 -7.93
C ILE A 546 13.96 -20.11 -6.40
#